data_AF-A0A9D7T8J3-F1
#
_entry.id   AF-A0A9D7T8J3-F1
#
_cell.length_a   1.000
_cell.length_b   1.000
_cell.length_c   1.000
_cell.angle_alpha   90.00
_cell.angle_beta   90.00
_cell.angle_gamma   90.00
#
_symmetry.space_group_name_H-M   'P 1'
#
loop_
_entity.id
_entity.type
_entity.pdbx_description
1 polymer ?
#
loop_
_entity_poly.entity_id
_entity_poly.type
_entity_poly.pdbx_seq_one_letter_code
_entity_poly.pdbx_strand_id
1 'polypeptide(L)'
;MITIGPSFFALYDFDGRMTAEHPELVAQRFLNRIGAEFDFRGVGTLQAALDYLDDHLATQGVLPLSINLRYSVLDPTRFDNDCWNFQLVVKRLPDGSYRMFDMYHGSYYEASRARIQSMIDTPFNYRHEGRFTPFMQIAIKDAERTREALAQFDVQTATREAIDNYPFVENQAHGLRALNTLRERFLTPDEPPGLFDDIYRVMGFLMVIIKGRTQFVDHLREIGWEPGRDLEELGNRWNTFAHSVAMTMGRRSSAEYDRLVASYEELITWEHAALSASLVGNSFSYPVVSLPS
;
A
#
# COMPACT_ATOMS: atom_id res chain seq x y z
N MET A 1 -9.92 -4.33 -10.44
CA MET A 1 -8.85 -3.92 -11.37
C MET A 1 -7.79 -3.16 -10.60
N ILE A 2 -6.72 -3.85 -10.25
CA ILE A 2 -5.53 -3.29 -9.64
C ILE A 2 -4.62 -2.76 -10.76
N THR A 3 -3.99 -1.61 -10.54
CA THR A 3 -2.97 -1.10 -11.46
C THR A 3 -1.60 -1.55 -10.95
N ILE A 4 -0.93 -2.43 -11.69
CA ILE A 4 0.44 -2.85 -11.41
C ILE A 4 1.39 -1.87 -12.11
N GLY A 5 2.30 -1.26 -11.34
CA GLY A 5 3.37 -0.40 -11.87
C GLY A 5 4.71 -1.13 -11.93
N PRO A 6 5.70 -0.59 -12.67
CA PRO A 6 7.02 -1.22 -12.82
C PRO A 6 7.75 -1.46 -11.49
N SER A 7 7.47 -0.65 -10.47
CA SER A 7 8.10 -0.74 -9.14
C SER A 7 7.31 -1.58 -8.14
N PHE A 8 6.28 -2.33 -8.56
CA PHE A 8 5.37 -3.04 -7.66
C PHE A 8 6.09 -3.98 -6.68
N PHE A 9 7.14 -4.66 -7.16
CA PHE A 9 7.96 -5.57 -6.37
C PHE A 9 9.16 -4.90 -5.67
N ALA A 10 9.41 -3.62 -5.93
CA ALA A 10 10.51 -2.91 -5.32
C ALA A 10 10.33 -2.82 -3.80
N LEU A 11 11.40 -3.11 -3.08
CA LEU A 11 11.51 -2.98 -1.64
C LEU A 11 12.34 -1.75 -1.29
N TYR A 12 11.97 -1.13 -0.18
CA TYR A 12 12.64 0.03 0.39
C TYR A 12 12.95 -0.25 1.86
N ASP A 13 13.98 0.40 2.38
CA ASP A 13 14.33 0.38 3.80
C ASP A 13 14.10 1.76 4.42
N PHE A 14 13.43 1.78 5.58
CA PHE A 14 13.19 2.98 6.36
C PHE A 14 13.39 2.66 7.84
N ASP A 15 14.50 3.10 8.42
CA ASP A 15 14.84 2.91 9.85
C ASP A 15 14.70 1.43 10.30
N GLY A 16 15.30 0.51 9.55
CA GLY A 16 15.23 -0.93 9.85
C GLY A 16 13.91 -1.61 9.48
N ARG A 17 13.01 -0.90 8.79
CA ARG A 17 11.72 -1.44 8.35
C ARG A 17 11.77 -1.65 6.84
N MET A 18 11.55 -2.90 6.42
CA MET A 18 11.33 -3.19 5.01
C MET A 18 9.90 -2.82 4.63
N THR A 19 9.75 -2.12 3.52
CA THR A 19 8.44 -1.70 3.01
C THR A 19 8.40 -1.73 1.49
N ALA A 20 7.20 -1.62 0.94
CA ALA A 20 6.99 -1.33 -0.48
C ALA A 20 7.12 0.19 -0.72
N GLU A 21 7.11 0.60 -1.98
CA GLU A 21 7.13 2.03 -2.30
C GLU A 21 5.96 2.80 -1.67
N HIS A 22 6.20 4.06 -1.32
CA HIS A 22 5.16 4.91 -0.76
C HIS A 22 3.96 4.98 -1.73
N PRO A 23 2.72 4.67 -1.29
CA PRO A 23 1.57 4.51 -2.17
C PRO A 23 1.23 5.79 -2.95
N GLU A 24 1.47 6.96 -2.37
CA GLU A 24 1.31 8.25 -3.07
C GLU A 24 2.24 8.35 -4.28
N LEU A 25 3.49 7.90 -4.21
CA LEU A 25 4.43 7.97 -5.34
C LEU A 25 3.98 7.03 -6.47
N VAL A 26 3.53 5.83 -6.12
CA VAL A 26 2.97 4.86 -7.07
C VAL A 26 1.75 5.45 -7.77
N ALA A 27 0.81 5.98 -6.99
CA ALA A 27 -0.41 6.57 -7.51
C ALA A 27 -0.14 7.85 -8.33
N GLN A 28 0.78 8.72 -7.90
CA GLN A 28 1.15 9.93 -8.64
C GLN A 28 1.72 9.61 -10.02
N ARG A 29 2.55 8.56 -10.15
CA ARG A 29 3.04 8.13 -11.47
C ARG A 29 1.91 7.65 -12.37
N PHE A 30 0.95 6.90 -11.82
CA PHE A 30 -0.23 6.48 -12.57
C PHE A 30 -1.08 7.69 -12.99
N LEU A 31 -1.39 8.60 -12.08
CA LEU A 31 -2.16 9.80 -12.35
C LEU A 31 -1.49 10.66 -13.44
N ASN A 32 -0.18 10.91 -13.31
CA ASN A 32 0.58 11.65 -14.32
C ASN A 32 0.50 11.00 -15.71
N ARG A 33 0.55 9.66 -15.78
CA ARG A 33 0.44 8.92 -17.05
C ARG A 33 -0.91 9.14 -17.73
N ILE A 34 -1.99 9.26 -16.96
CA ILE A 34 -3.34 9.53 -17.48
C ILE A 34 -3.68 11.03 -17.56
N GLY A 35 -2.70 11.91 -17.35
CA GLY A 35 -2.92 13.36 -17.39
C GLY A 35 -3.74 13.92 -16.22
N ALA A 36 -3.79 13.18 -15.11
CA ALA A 36 -4.43 13.56 -13.87
C ALA A 36 -3.38 13.88 -12.79
N GLU A 37 -3.82 14.49 -11.69
CA GLU A 37 -2.97 14.74 -10.52
C GLU A 37 -3.77 14.60 -9.23
N PHE A 38 -3.06 14.41 -8.11
CA PHE A 38 -3.68 14.57 -6.81
C PHE A 38 -4.05 16.02 -6.58
N ASP A 39 -5.27 16.25 -6.11
CA ASP A 39 -5.72 17.53 -5.61
C ASP A 39 -6.08 17.39 -4.13
N PHE A 40 -5.30 18.06 -3.30
CA PHE A 40 -5.54 18.20 -1.87
C PHE A 40 -6.22 19.53 -1.63
N ARG A 41 -7.53 19.57 -1.85
CA ARG A 41 -8.31 20.80 -1.80
C ARG A 41 -8.25 21.44 -0.42
N GLY A 42 -7.77 22.68 -0.37
CA GLY A 42 -7.84 23.52 0.83
C GLY A 42 -9.28 23.89 1.16
N VAL A 43 -9.77 23.44 2.30
CA VAL A 43 -11.13 23.74 2.81
C VAL A 43 -11.12 24.74 3.98
N GLY A 44 -9.94 25.19 4.39
CA GLY A 44 -9.76 26.29 5.35
C GLY A 44 -9.93 25.87 6.80
N THR A 45 -11.15 25.54 7.23
CA THR A 45 -11.46 25.17 8.62
C THR A 45 -12.03 23.76 8.73
N LEU A 46 -11.97 23.20 9.93
CA LEU A 46 -12.58 21.91 10.25
C LEU A 46 -14.09 21.88 9.99
N GLN A 47 -14.80 22.98 10.29
CA GLN A 47 -16.24 23.07 10.03
C GLN A 47 -16.52 23.08 8.53
N ALA A 48 -15.78 23.89 7.77
CA ALA A 48 -15.90 23.96 6.32
C ALA A 48 -15.54 22.61 5.65
N ALA A 49 -14.65 21.82 6.24
CA ALA A 49 -14.39 20.46 5.77
C ALA A 49 -15.59 19.53 5.94
N LEU A 50 -16.29 19.59 7.07
CA LEU A 50 -17.49 18.78 7.31
C LEU A 50 -18.66 19.20 6.41
N ASP A 51 -18.80 20.50 6.15
CA ASP A 51 -19.83 21.00 5.25
C ASP A 51 -19.51 20.60 3.80
N TYR A 52 -18.24 20.71 3.39
CA TYR A 52 -17.77 20.20 2.10
C TYR A 52 -18.02 18.70 1.94
N LEU A 53 -17.75 17.90 2.97
CA LEU A 53 -18.00 16.47 2.97
C LEU A 53 -19.49 16.17 2.71
N ASP A 54 -20.38 16.86 3.42
CA ASP A 54 -21.83 16.67 3.25
C ASP A 54 -22.28 17.02 1.82
N ASP A 55 -21.84 18.18 1.31
CA ASP A 55 -22.18 18.65 -0.03
C ASP A 55 -21.62 17.72 -1.13
N HIS A 56 -20.39 17.25 -0.96
CA HIS A 56 -19.74 16.34 -1.91
C HIS A 56 -20.44 14.98 -1.94
N LEU A 57 -20.76 14.39 -0.79
CA LEU A 57 -21.47 13.11 -0.72
C LEU A 57 -22.85 13.19 -1.37
N ALA A 58 -23.52 14.35 -1.28
CA ALA A 58 -24.84 14.57 -1.89
C ALA A 58 -24.78 14.73 -3.42
N THR A 59 -23.66 15.22 -3.96
CA THR A 59 -23.58 15.65 -5.38
C THR A 59 -22.65 14.79 -6.24
N GLN A 60 -21.58 14.24 -5.66
CA GLN A 60 -20.50 13.54 -6.36
C GLN A 60 -20.29 12.10 -5.84
N GLY A 61 -20.74 11.81 -4.61
CA GLY A 61 -20.67 10.48 -4.03
C GLY A 61 -19.43 10.29 -3.16
N VAL A 62 -18.70 9.19 -3.37
CA VAL A 62 -17.63 8.73 -2.46
C VAL A 62 -16.49 9.76 -2.36
N LEU A 63 -16.06 10.09 -1.14
CA LEU A 63 -14.97 11.02 -0.87
C LEU A 63 -13.83 10.37 -0.08
N PRO A 64 -12.61 10.27 -0.62
CA PRO A 64 -11.43 9.86 0.15
C PRO A 64 -10.99 10.95 1.13
N LEU A 65 -10.61 10.54 2.35
CA LEU A 65 -9.99 11.43 3.34
C LEU A 65 -8.81 10.78 4.04
N SER A 66 -7.88 11.61 4.50
CA SER A 66 -6.77 11.23 5.38
C SER A 66 -7.19 11.29 6.85
N ILE A 67 -7.07 10.16 7.55
CA ILE A 67 -7.46 9.98 8.94
C ILE A 67 -6.26 9.72 9.85
N ASN A 68 -6.39 10.06 11.12
CA ASN A 68 -5.55 9.52 12.17
C ASN A 68 -6.01 8.10 12.52
N LEU A 69 -5.09 7.14 12.53
CA LEU A 69 -5.43 5.80 12.99
C LEU A 69 -5.79 5.77 14.47
N ARG A 70 -5.26 6.67 15.30
CA ARG A 70 -5.60 6.75 16.72
C ARG A 70 -7.11 6.86 16.95
N TYR A 71 -7.80 7.52 16.02
CA TYR A 71 -9.24 7.76 16.10
C TYR A 71 -10.05 6.82 15.21
N SER A 72 -9.42 5.86 14.52
CA SER A 72 -10.09 4.81 13.72
C SER A 72 -11.08 4.01 14.56
N VAL A 73 -12.08 3.42 13.88
CA VAL A 73 -13.13 2.61 14.53
C VAL A 73 -12.72 1.14 14.63
N LEU A 74 -12.12 0.58 13.58
CA LEU A 74 -11.85 -0.86 13.51
C LEU A 74 -10.59 -1.25 14.29
N ASP A 75 -9.52 -0.46 14.22
CA ASP A 75 -8.27 -0.72 14.94
C ASP A 75 -7.57 0.60 15.34
N PRO A 76 -8.01 1.25 16.43
CA PRO A 76 -7.38 2.48 16.88
C PRO A 76 -5.96 2.20 17.38
N THR A 77 -4.97 2.92 16.84
CA THR A 77 -3.60 2.88 17.38
C THR A 77 -3.55 3.56 18.75
N ARG A 78 -2.70 3.07 19.65
CA ARG A 78 -2.51 3.67 20.99
C ARG A 78 -1.79 5.01 20.96
N PHE A 79 -1.12 5.31 19.85
CA PHE A 79 -0.33 6.51 19.66
C PHE A 79 -0.76 7.20 18.37
N ASP A 80 -0.54 8.51 18.33
CA ASP A 80 -0.63 9.31 17.12
C ASP A 80 0.54 8.91 16.22
N ASN A 81 0.26 8.30 15.08
CA ASN A 81 1.25 8.14 14.03
C ASN A 81 0.94 9.18 12.97
N ASP A 82 1.89 10.08 12.68
CA ASP A 82 1.77 11.05 11.58
C ASP A 82 1.76 10.39 10.18
N CYS A 83 1.41 9.11 10.11
CA CYS A 83 1.28 8.31 8.91
C CYS A 83 -0.10 8.50 8.29
N TRP A 84 -0.12 8.80 7.00
CA TRP A 84 -1.36 8.89 6.25
C TRP A 84 -2.07 7.56 6.17
N ASN A 85 -3.34 7.57 6.58
CA ASN A 85 -4.27 6.49 6.38
C ASN A 85 -5.47 7.04 5.64
N PHE A 86 -5.70 6.54 4.44
CA PHE A 86 -6.83 6.97 3.63
C PHE A 86 -8.01 6.05 3.87
N GLN A 87 -9.18 6.65 4.10
CA GLN A 87 -10.45 5.94 4.16
C GLN A 87 -11.44 6.61 3.22
N LEU A 88 -12.46 5.86 2.81
CA LEU A 88 -13.50 6.39 1.93
C LEU A 88 -14.76 6.70 2.75
N VAL A 89 -15.26 7.93 2.68
CA VAL A 89 -16.65 8.21 3.07
C VAL A 89 -17.53 7.87 1.89
N VAL A 90 -18.44 6.92 2.10
CA VAL A 90 -19.25 6.36 1.01
C VAL A 90 -20.57 7.08 0.90
N LYS A 91 -21.21 7.37 2.03
CA LYS A 91 -22.48 8.12 2.09
C LYS A 91 -22.77 8.62 3.50
N ARG A 92 -23.65 9.62 3.57
CA ARG A 92 -24.32 10.03 4.81
C ARG A 92 -25.51 9.10 5.09
N LEU A 93 -25.67 8.71 6.34
CA LEU A 93 -26.76 7.87 6.82
C LEU A 93 -27.92 8.71 7.37
N PRO A 94 -29.15 8.15 7.48
CA PRO A 94 -30.33 8.91 7.91
C PRO A 94 -30.24 9.52 9.30
N ASP A 95 -29.46 8.91 10.20
CA ASP A 95 -29.21 9.38 11.56
C ASP A 95 -28.14 10.50 11.63
N GLY A 96 -27.62 10.91 10.47
CA GLY A 96 -26.57 11.93 10.36
C GLY A 96 -25.15 11.40 10.55
N SER A 97 -24.96 10.09 10.75
CA SER A 97 -23.64 9.46 10.73
C SER A 97 -23.16 9.20 9.30
N TYR A 98 -21.93 8.69 9.17
CA TYR A 98 -21.30 8.40 7.89
C TYR A 98 -21.01 6.91 7.75
N ARG A 99 -21.30 6.36 6.58
CA ARG A 99 -20.81 5.04 6.17
C ARG A 99 -19.41 5.20 5.62
N MET A 100 -18.46 4.56 6.27
CA MET A 100 -17.05 4.53 5.90
C MET A 100 -16.69 3.18 5.28
N PHE A 101 -15.68 3.17 4.42
CA PHE A 101 -15.02 1.94 3.95
C PHE A 101 -13.56 1.98 4.36
N ASP A 102 -13.16 0.96 5.13
CA ASP A 102 -11.77 0.74 5.53
C ASP A 102 -11.00 0.07 4.39
N MET A 103 -10.12 0.80 3.72
CA MET A 103 -9.33 0.24 2.61
C MET A 103 -8.34 -0.82 3.09
N TYR A 104 -7.89 -0.75 4.35
CA TYR A 104 -6.94 -1.72 4.90
C TYR A 104 -7.61 -3.03 5.27
N HIS A 105 -8.82 -2.97 5.83
CA HIS A 105 -9.60 -4.14 6.24
C HIS A 105 -10.60 -4.62 5.20
N GLY A 106 -10.77 -3.90 4.09
CA GLY A 106 -11.79 -4.18 3.08
C GLY A 106 -13.21 -4.19 3.65
N SER A 107 -13.45 -3.43 4.72
CA SER A 107 -14.63 -3.56 5.57
C SER A 107 -15.32 -2.23 5.77
N TYR A 108 -16.65 -2.24 5.77
CA TYR A 108 -17.39 -1.03 6.04
C TYR A 108 -17.64 -0.85 7.54
N TYR A 109 -17.65 0.41 7.99
CA TYR A 109 -18.00 0.77 9.37
C TYR A 109 -18.78 2.08 9.40
N GLU A 110 -19.34 2.42 10.56
CA GLU A 110 -20.09 3.65 10.78
C GLU A 110 -19.30 4.59 11.68
N ALA A 111 -19.30 5.88 11.34
CA ALA A 111 -18.64 6.92 12.10
C ALA A 111 -19.58 8.11 12.29
N SER A 112 -19.74 8.57 13.53
CA SER A 112 -20.48 9.80 13.81
C SER A 112 -19.72 11.02 13.28
N ARG A 113 -20.42 12.14 13.08
CA ARG A 113 -19.78 13.42 12.69
C ARG A 113 -18.65 13.83 13.64
N ALA A 114 -18.86 13.69 14.95
CA ALA A 114 -17.83 13.96 15.96
C ALA A 114 -16.63 13.03 15.82
N ARG A 115 -16.85 11.76 15.44
CA ARG A 115 -15.76 10.81 15.20
C ARG A 115 -14.96 11.20 13.95
N ILE A 116 -15.63 11.55 12.85
CA ILE A 116 -14.95 12.04 11.63
C ILE A 116 -14.14 13.28 11.93
N GLN A 117 -14.69 14.22 12.69
CA GLN A 117 -13.99 15.43 13.12
C GLN A 117 -12.66 15.09 13.82
N SER A 118 -12.67 14.20 14.81
CA SER A 118 -11.44 13.76 15.49
C SER A 118 -10.47 13.05 14.54
N MET A 119 -10.99 12.27 13.59
CA MET A 119 -10.16 11.54 12.64
C MET A 119 -9.40 12.47 11.69
N ILE A 120 -9.98 13.60 11.29
CA ILE A 120 -9.36 14.52 10.32
C ILE A 120 -8.63 15.71 10.96
N ASP A 121 -8.93 16.06 12.20
CA ASP A 121 -8.28 17.18 12.89
C ASP A 121 -6.89 16.79 13.40
N THR A 122 -5.94 16.69 12.45
CA THR A 122 -4.58 16.19 12.70
C THR A 122 -3.54 17.15 12.14
N PRO A 123 -2.32 17.20 12.71
CA PRO A 123 -1.24 18.05 12.19
C PRO A 123 -0.95 17.81 10.71
N PHE A 124 -1.02 16.55 10.27
CA PHE A 124 -0.83 16.21 8.86
C PHE A 124 -1.99 16.59 7.93
N ASN A 125 -3.12 17.09 8.41
CA ASN A 125 -4.12 17.67 7.53
C ASN A 125 -4.00 19.19 7.44
N TYR A 126 -3.14 19.82 8.25
CA TYR A 126 -2.76 21.25 8.14
C TYR A 126 -1.48 21.43 7.31
N ARG A 127 -1.43 20.82 6.12
CA ARG A 127 -0.27 20.85 5.21
C ARG A 127 -0.39 21.96 4.17
N HIS A 128 0.64 22.15 3.33
CA HIS A 128 0.68 23.08 2.20
C HIS A 128 0.29 24.52 2.56
N GLU A 129 1.27 25.33 2.96
CA GLU A 129 1.08 26.75 3.27
C GLU A 129 0.07 27.00 4.43
N GLY A 130 -0.09 26.02 5.33
CA GLY A 130 -0.97 26.12 6.50
C GLY A 130 -2.46 25.93 6.20
N ARG A 131 -2.82 25.35 5.05
CA ARG A 131 -4.21 25.08 4.69
C ARG A 131 -4.68 23.75 5.28
N PHE A 132 -5.95 23.67 5.65
CA PHE A 132 -6.56 22.41 6.03
C PHE A 132 -6.99 21.63 4.78
N THR A 133 -6.39 20.46 4.53
CA THR A 133 -6.51 19.64 3.31
C THR A 133 -6.78 18.15 3.64
N PRO A 134 -7.90 17.82 4.31
CA PRO A 134 -8.18 16.44 4.75
C PRO A 134 -8.66 15.51 3.63
N PHE A 135 -8.98 16.05 2.45
CA PHE A 135 -9.55 15.29 1.33
C PHE A 135 -8.53 15.12 0.22
N MET A 136 -8.54 13.93 -0.39
CA MET A 136 -7.72 13.62 -1.55
C MET A 136 -8.63 13.37 -2.75
N GLN A 137 -8.45 14.18 -3.80
CA GLN A 137 -9.20 14.06 -5.05
C GLN A 137 -8.26 13.80 -6.22
N ILE A 138 -8.84 13.35 -7.33
CA ILE A 138 -8.13 13.23 -8.60
C ILE A 138 -8.60 14.38 -9.49
N ALA A 139 -7.72 15.34 -9.76
CA ALA A 139 -8.00 16.42 -10.69
C ALA A 139 -7.71 15.96 -12.13
N ILE A 140 -8.75 16.01 -12.97
CA ILE A 140 -8.68 15.69 -14.40
C ILE A 140 -8.73 17.01 -15.17
N LYS A 141 -7.60 17.38 -15.80
CA LYS A 141 -7.49 18.64 -16.56
C LYS A 141 -8.12 18.54 -17.95
N ASP A 142 -8.01 17.37 -18.58
CA ASP A 142 -8.51 17.09 -19.92
C ASP A 142 -9.16 15.70 -19.94
N ALA A 143 -10.49 15.67 -19.87
CA ALA A 143 -11.25 14.43 -19.73
C ALA A 143 -11.13 13.52 -20.98
N GLU A 144 -11.02 14.09 -22.18
CA GLU A 144 -10.89 13.31 -23.41
C GLU A 144 -9.52 12.66 -23.46
N ARG A 145 -8.45 13.42 -23.22
CA ARG A 145 -7.09 12.89 -23.14
C ARG A 145 -6.93 11.83 -22.05
N THR A 146 -7.49 12.05 -20.87
CA THR A 146 -7.46 11.06 -19.78
C THR A 146 -8.19 9.78 -20.17
N ARG A 147 -9.34 9.89 -20.86
CA ARG A 147 -10.08 8.72 -21.35
C ARG A 147 -9.29 7.95 -22.40
N GLU A 148 -8.68 8.64 -23.35
CA GLU A 148 -7.79 8.02 -24.35
C GLU A 148 -6.61 7.30 -23.70
N ALA A 149 -5.95 7.95 -22.73
CA ALA A 149 -4.84 7.36 -22.00
C ALA A 149 -5.25 6.11 -21.18
N LEU A 150 -6.43 6.15 -20.55
CA LEU A 150 -7.00 4.98 -19.86
C LEU A 150 -7.34 3.85 -20.82
N ALA A 151 -7.89 4.17 -22.00
CA ALA A 151 -8.21 3.17 -23.02
C ALA A 151 -6.97 2.47 -23.60
N GLN A 152 -5.82 3.15 -23.59
CA GLN A 152 -4.52 2.61 -24.00
C GLN A 152 -3.79 1.86 -22.86
N PHE A 153 -4.34 1.85 -21.64
CA PHE A 153 -3.70 1.18 -20.51
C PHE A 153 -3.88 -0.33 -20.60
N ASP A 154 -2.85 -1.02 -21.09
CA ASP A 154 -2.80 -2.47 -21.11
C ASP A 154 -2.26 -3.02 -19.79
N VAL A 155 -3.17 -3.59 -19.01
CA VAL A 155 -2.91 -4.20 -17.70
C VAL A 155 -2.00 -5.43 -17.82
N GLN A 156 -2.15 -6.25 -18.87
CA GLN A 156 -1.32 -7.44 -19.06
C GLN A 156 0.12 -7.04 -19.38
N THR A 157 0.30 -6.06 -20.27
CA THR A 157 1.63 -5.51 -20.56
C THR A 157 2.28 -4.90 -19.31
N ALA A 158 1.57 -4.09 -18.53
CA ALA A 158 2.11 -3.52 -17.29
C ALA A 158 2.48 -4.59 -16.24
N THR A 159 1.70 -5.66 -16.15
CA THR A 159 1.97 -6.80 -15.26
C THR A 159 3.24 -7.53 -15.68
N ARG A 160 3.41 -7.79 -16.98
CA ARG A 160 4.63 -8.37 -17.55
C ARG A 160 5.84 -7.50 -17.27
N GLU A 161 5.76 -6.20 -17.53
CA GLU A 161 6.85 -5.25 -17.26
C GLU A 161 7.27 -5.24 -15.79
N ALA A 162 6.33 -5.35 -14.85
CA ALA A 162 6.67 -5.41 -13.42
C ALA A 162 7.42 -6.71 -13.05
N ILE A 163 7.14 -7.82 -13.73
CA ILE A 163 7.86 -9.09 -13.54
C ILE A 163 9.25 -9.02 -14.19
N ASP A 164 9.32 -8.59 -15.46
CA ASP A 164 10.56 -8.49 -16.24
C ASP A 164 11.57 -7.54 -15.59
N ASN A 165 11.08 -6.49 -14.94
CA ASN A 165 11.90 -5.49 -14.25
C ASN A 165 11.97 -5.71 -12.73
N TYR A 166 11.82 -6.96 -12.25
CA TYR A 166 11.97 -7.27 -10.83
C TYR A 166 13.37 -6.81 -10.33
N PRO A 167 13.44 -5.87 -9.37
CA PRO A 167 14.71 -5.23 -9.00
C PRO A 167 15.46 -6.10 -7.97
N PHE A 168 15.98 -7.25 -8.41
CA PHE A 168 16.56 -8.28 -7.53
C PHE A 168 17.71 -7.74 -6.66
N VAL A 169 18.66 -7.04 -7.27
CA VAL A 169 19.87 -6.54 -6.60
C VAL A 169 19.50 -5.47 -5.58
N GLU A 170 18.61 -4.56 -5.94
CA GLU A 170 18.13 -3.50 -5.07
C GLU A 170 17.34 -4.08 -3.90
N ASN A 171 16.41 -5.02 -4.17
CA ASN A 171 15.63 -5.69 -3.14
C ASN A 171 16.55 -6.35 -2.12
N GLN A 172 17.51 -7.17 -2.58
CA GLN A 172 18.48 -7.81 -1.69
C GLN A 172 19.23 -6.78 -0.85
N ALA A 173 19.71 -5.69 -1.46
CA ALA A 173 20.43 -4.64 -0.73
C ALA A 173 19.56 -3.91 0.31
N HIS A 174 18.32 -3.57 -0.03
CA HIS A 174 17.38 -2.91 0.88
C HIS A 174 17.04 -3.80 2.09
N GLY A 175 16.73 -5.08 1.87
CA GLY A 175 16.39 -5.94 2.99
C GLY A 175 17.58 -6.28 3.89
N LEU A 176 18.78 -6.48 3.33
CA LEU A 176 19.99 -6.65 4.14
C LEU A 176 20.28 -5.42 5.00
N ARG A 177 20.13 -4.21 4.46
CA ARG A 177 20.25 -2.97 5.26
C ARG A 177 19.22 -2.93 6.38
N ALA A 178 17.94 -3.20 6.07
CA ALA A 178 16.90 -3.20 7.08
C ALA A 178 17.18 -4.21 8.22
N LEU A 179 17.56 -5.45 7.88
CA LEU A 179 17.88 -6.48 8.86
C LEU A 179 19.13 -6.15 9.69
N ASN A 180 20.14 -5.54 9.09
CA ASN A 180 21.33 -5.07 9.81
C ASN A 180 20.97 -3.95 10.80
N THR A 181 20.13 -3.00 10.41
CA THR A 181 19.64 -1.96 11.34
C THR A 181 18.84 -2.57 12.48
N LEU A 182 18.00 -3.58 12.23
CA LEU A 182 17.31 -4.32 13.31
C LEU A 182 18.30 -5.03 14.22
N ARG A 183 19.33 -5.68 13.65
CA ARG A 183 20.38 -6.35 14.42
C ARG A 183 21.07 -5.37 15.36
N GLU A 184 21.52 -4.24 14.84
CA GLU A 184 22.22 -3.19 15.62
C GLU A 184 21.34 -2.63 16.74
N ARG A 185 20.04 -2.42 16.47
CA ARG A 185 19.10 -1.83 17.42
C ARG A 185 18.66 -2.76 18.55
N PHE A 186 18.53 -4.06 18.27
CA PHE A 186 17.88 -5.01 19.19
C PHE A 186 18.81 -6.09 19.77
N LEU A 187 20.07 -6.19 19.31
CA LEU A 187 21.10 -7.02 19.97
C LEU A 187 21.76 -6.33 21.19
N THR A 188 21.08 -5.37 21.81
CA THR A 188 21.56 -4.71 23.03
C THR A 188 21.40 -5.62 24.25
N PRO A 189 22.28 -5.52 25.26
CA PRO A 189 22.17 -6.32 26.49
C PRO A 189 20.84 -6.11 27.22
N ASP A 190 20.36 -4.87 27.23
CA ASP A 190 19.09 -4.50 27.84
C ASP A 190 17.95 -4.55 26.81
N GLU A 191 16.75 -4.86 27.30
CA GLU A 191 15.54 -4.77 26.47
C GLU A 191 15.23 -3.32 26.13
N PRO A 192 15.13 -2.95 24.84
CA PRO A 192 14.82 -1.59 24.47
C PRO A 192 13.39 -1.23 24.91
N PRO A 193 13.17 -0.04 25.48
CA PRO A 193 11.84 0.44 25.83
C PRO A 193 10.93 0.41 24.60
N GLY A 194 9.75 -0.20 24.73
CA GLY A 194 8.80 -0.29 23.63
C GLY A 194 9.11 -1.36 22.57
N LEU A 195 9.89 -2.40 22.91
CA LEU A 195 10.17 -3.52 22.01
C LEU A 195 8.91 -4.06 21.31
N PHE A 196 7.82 -4.29 22.04
CA PHE A 196 6.58 -4.76 21.44
C PHE A 196 5.98 -3.78 20.43
N ASP A 197 6.00 -2.48 20.73
CA ASP A 197 5.51 -1.44 19.82
C ASP A 197 6.36 -1.40 18.54
N ASP A 198 7.68 -1.57 18.66
CA ASP A 198 8.57 -1.65 17.51
C ASP A 198 8.35 -2.93 16.68
N ILE A 199 8.12 -4.09 17.33
CA ILE A 199 7.72 -5.32 16.64
C ILE A 199 6.42 -5.08 15.86
N TYR A 200 5.40 -4.48 16.49
CA TYR A 200 4.14 -4.17 15.83
C TYR A 200 4.34 -3.24 14.62
N ARG A 201 5.20 -2.22 14.74
CA ARG A 201 5.54 -1.31 13.64
C ARG A 201 6.20 -2.05 12.48
N VAL A 202 7.25 -2.84 12.75
CA VAL A 202 7.96 -3.63 11.72
C VAL A 202 7.00 -4.58 11.02
N MET A 203 6.17 -5.29 11.77
CA MET A 203 5.16 -6.19 11.23
C MET A 203 4.13 -5.45 10.37
N GLY A 204 3.71 -4.24 10.75
CA GLY A 204 2.82 -3.41 9.96
C GLY A 204 3.35 -3.11 8.56
N PHE A 205 4.65 -2.80 8.42
CA PHE A 205 5.26 -2.59 7.10
C PHE A 205 5.40 -3.88 6.29
N LEU A 206 5.76 -5.00 6.93
CA LEU A 206 5.82 -6.31 6.26
C LEU A 206 4.46 -6.80 5.79
N MET A 207 3.39 -6.49 6.53
CA MET A 207 2.01 -6.79 6.11
C MET A 207 1.63 -6.08 4.81
N VAL A 208 2.16 -4.88 4.54
CA VAL A 208 1.92 -4.19 3.26
C VAL A 208 2.54 -4.98 2.10
N ILE A 209 3.77 -5.49 2.29
CA ILE A 209 4.44 -6.35 1.31
C ILE A 209 3.62 -7.63 1.09
N ILE A 210 3.24 -8.33 2.16
CA ILE A 210 2.44 -9.57 2.09
C ILE A 210 1.14 -9.32 1.33
N LYS A 211 0.39 -8.26 1.67
CA LYS A 211 -0.88 -7.91 1.01
C LYS A 211 -0.67 -7.63 -0.47
N GLY A 212 0.34 -6.85 -0.84
CA GLY A 212 0.65 -6.61 -2.26
C GLY A 212 0.96 -7.90 -3.01
N ARG A 213 1.67 -8.83 -2.37
CA ARG A 213 2.08 -10.11 -2.98
C ARG A 213 0.89 -11.05 -3.17
N THR A 214 -0.02 -11.10 -2.20
CA THR A 214 -1.31 -11.80 -2.35
C THR A 214 -2.17 -11.17 -3.44
N GLN A 215 -2.32 -9.84 -3.42
CA GLN A 215 -3.11 -9.10 -4.40
C GLN A 215 -2.59 -9.26 -5.83
N PHE A 216 -1.27 -9.43 -6.00
CA PHE A 216 -0.69 -9.72 -7.31
C PHE A 216 -1.16 -11.07 -7.85
N VAL A 217 -1.19 -12.11 -7.02
CA VAL A 217 -1.68 -13.44 -7.44
C VAL A 217 -3.17 -13.38 -7.82
N ASP A 218 -3.97 -12.66 -7.04
CA ASP A 218 -5.39 -12.44 -7.37
C ASP A 218 -5.55 -11.67 -8.68
N HIS A 219 -4.72 -10.64 -8.88
CA HIS A 219 -4.68 -9.84 -10.10
C HIS A 219 -4.31 -10.68 -11.33
N LEU A 220 -3.36 -11.62 -11.22
CA LEU A 220 -3.04 -12.54 -12.31
C LEU A 220 -4.27 -13.31 -12.77
N ARG A 221 -5.08 -13.83 -11.84
CA ARG A 221 -6.33 -14.52 -12.16
C ARG A 221 -7.35 -13.58 -12.82
N GLU A 222 -7.48 -12.34 -12.33
CA GLU A 222 -8.38 -11.34 -12.91
C GLU A 222 -8.07 -11.04 -14.39
N ILE A 223 -6.79 -11.06 -14.77
CA ILE A 223 -6.35 -10.81 -16.15
C ILE A 223 -6.25 -12.10 -17.00
N GLY A 224 -6.72 -13.22 -16.48
CA GLY A 224 -6.76 -14.52 -17.18
C GLY A 224 -5.45 -15.28 -17.18
N TRP A 225 -4.50 -14.96 -16.29
CA TRP A 225 -3.27 -15.73 -16.09
C TRP A 225 -3.48 -16.72 -14.95
N GLU A 226 -3.13 -17.98 -15.18
CA GLU A 226 -3.17 -19.00 -14.15
C GLU A 226 -1.84 -18.97 -13.38
N PRO A 227 -1.82 -18.55 -12.10
CA PRO A 227 -0.61 -18.58 -11.30
C PRO A 227 -0.17 -20.02 -11.06
N GLY A 228 1.08 -20.34 -11.38
CA GLY A 228 1.66 -21.63 -11.01
C GLY A 228 1.77 -21.80 -9.49
N ARG A 229 1.98 -23.04 -9.03
CA ARG A 229 2.09 -23.38 -7.60
C ARG A 229 3.07 -22.48 -6.83
N ASP A 230 4.19 -22.13 -7.44
CA ASP A 230 5.18 -21.28 -6.77
C ASP A 230 4.62 -19.87 -6.49
N LEU A 231 3.91 -19.25 -7.45
CA LEU A 231 3.30 -17.94 -7.22
C LEU A 231 2.16 -18.00 -6.21
N GLU A 232 1.42 -19.11 -6.15
CA GLU A 232 0.42 -19.34 -5.10
C GLU A 232 1.02 -19.35 -3.68
N GLU A 233 2.30 -19.72 -3.54
CA GLU A 233 3.01 -19.71 -2.26
C GLU A 233 3.58 -18.32 -1.88
N LEU A 234 3.51 -17.32 -2.76
CA LEU A 234 4.20 -16.03 -2.61
C LEU A 234 3.84 -15.30 -1.31
N GLY A 235 2.54 -15.09 -1.07
CA GLY A 235 2.07 -14.43 0.15
C GLY A 235 2.41 -15.23 1.42
N ASN A 236 2.34 -16.56 1.35
CA ASN A 236 2.62 -17.44 2.48
C ASN A 236 4.09 -17.41 2.89
N ARG A 237 5.02 -17.43 1.94
CA ARG A 237 6.47 -17.37 2.23
C ARG A 237 6.87 -16.03 2.82
N TRP A 238 6.34 -14.93 2.30
CA TRP A 238 6.50 -13.61 2.91
C TRP A 238 5.92 -13.55 4.34
N ASN A 239 4.78 -14.19 4.58
CA ASN A 239 4.18 -14.27 5.91
C ASN A 239 5.05 -15.09 6.89
N THR A 240 5.58 -16.25 6.46
CA THR A 240 6.53 -17.05 7.25
C THR A 240 7.76 -16.24 7.61
N PHE A 241 8.34 -15.52 6.65
CA PHE A 241 9.49 -14.66 6.89
C PHE A 241 9.16 -13.54 7.89
N ALA A 242 8.01 -12.88 7.76
CA ALA A 242 7.60 -11.84 8.71
C ALA A 242 7.48 -12.36 10.15
N HIS A 243 6.97 -13.58 10.34
CA HIS A 243 6.96 -14.22 11.67
C HIS A 243 8.38 -14.47 12.20
N SER A 244 9.31 -14.89 11.33
CA SER A 244 10.72 -15.04 11.70
C SER A 244 11.35 -13.71 12.13
N VAL A 245 10.99 -12.58 11.52
CA VAL A 245 11.44 -11.24 11.94
C VAL A 245 10.98 -10.95 13.37
N ALA A 246 9.69 -11.08 13.66
CA ALA A 246 9.14 -10.81 15.00
C ALA A 246 9.77 -11.71 16.07
N MET A 247 9.91 -13.00 15.78
CA MET A 247 10.55 -13.96 16.69
C MET A 247 12.02 -13.62 16.94
N THR A 248 12.75 -13.22 15.89
CA THR A 248 14.17 -12.84 16.01
C THR A 248 14.34 -11.58 16.86
N MET A 249 13.50 -10.56 16.63
CA MET A 249 13.48 -9.34 17.44
C MET A 249 13.17 -9.62 18.90
N GLY A 250 12.27 -10.55 19.21
CA GLY A 250 11.97 -10.95 20.60
C GLY A 250 13.09 -11.74 21.26
N ARG A 251 13.76 -12.64 20.51
CA ARG A 251 14.84 -13.50 21.01
C ARG A 251 16.17 -12.75 21.20
N ARG A 252 16.43 -11.70 20.43
CA ARG A 252 17.61 -10.82 20.57
C ARG A 252 18.94 -11.58 20.61
N SER A 253 19.13 -12.54 19.70
CA SER A 253 20.37 -13.32 19.64
C SER A 253 21.01 -13.28 18.26
N SER A 254 22.34 -13.14 18.22
CA SER A 254 23.10 -13.06 16.97
C SER A 254 22.79 -14.23 16.04
N ALA A 255 22.74 -15.46 16.57
CA ALA A 255 22.47 -16.65 15.78
C ALA A 255 21.07 -16.71 15.15
N GLU A 256 20.08 -16.04 15.74
CA GLU A 256 18.75 -15.90 15.12
C GLU A 256 18.77 -14.83 14.03
N TYR A 257 19.50 -13.73 14.21
CA TYR A 257 19.70 -12.73 13.16
C TYR A 257 20.45 -13.28 11.95
N ASP A 258 21.51 -14.07 12.17
CA ASP A 258 22.26 -14.70 11.08
C ASP A 258 21.35 -15.67 10.29
N ARG A 259 20.47 -16.41 10.98
CA ARG A 259 19.43 -17.25 10.34
C ARG A 259 18.39 -16.42 9.59
N LEU A 260 17.96 -15.29 10.15
CA LEU A 260 16.99 -14.39 9.52
C LEU A 260 17.54 -13.80 8.21
N VAL A 261 18.81 -13.40 8.19
CA VAL A 261 19.50 -12.93 6.98
C VAL A 261 19.51 -14.02 5.91
N ALA A 262 19.92 -15.24 6.25
CA ALA A 262 19.90 -16.35 5.30
C ALA A 262 18.48 -16.63 4.76
N SER A 263 17.46 -16.64 5.64
CA SER A 263 16.06 -16.81 5.22
C SER A 263 15.57 -15.71 4.29
N TYR A 264 16.06 -14.47 4.45
CA TYR A 264 15.72 -13.37 3.56
C TYR A 264 16.34 -13.54 2.17
N GLU A 265 17.61 -13.89 2.10
CA GLU A 265 18.31 -14.13 0.83
C GLU A 265 17.68 -15.28 0.05
N GLU A 266 17.32 -16.37 0.74
CA GLU A 266 16.56 -17.48 0.16
C GLU A 266 15.19 -17.02 -0.36
N LEU A 267 14.47 -16.21 0.41
CA LEU A 267 13.15 -15.70 0.02
C LEU A 267 13.22 -14.85 -1.25
N ILE A 268 14.12 -13.88 -1.32
CA ILE A 268 14.23 -12.96 -2.48
C ILE A 268 14.73 -13.69 -3.72
N THR A 269 15.66 -14.64 -3.56
CA THR A 269 16.11 -15.50 -4.66
C THR A 269 14.96 -16.35 -5.19
N TRP A 270 14.18 -16.94 -4.30
CA TRP A 270 13.01 -17.73 -4.68
C TRP A 270 11.92 -16.88 -5.33
N GLU A 271 11.60 -15.69 -4.81
CA GLU A 271 10.59 -14.78 -5.39
C GLU A 271 10.96 -14.41 -6.82
N HIS A 272 12.21 -14.00 -7.05
CA HIS A 272 12.71 -13.68 -8.39
C HIS A 272 12.59 -14.87 -9.35
N ALA A 273 12.94 -16.08 -8.91
CA ALA A 273 12.83 -17.29 -9.72
C ALA A 273 11.36 -17.65 -10.05
N ALA A 274 10.46 -17.58 -9.06
CA ALA A 274 9.04 -17.86 -9.23
C ALA A 274 8.37 -16.89 -10.20
N LEU A 275 8.70 -15.60 -10.09
CA LEU A 275 8.24 -14.55 -10.98
C LEU A 275 8.76 -14.78 -12.41
N SER A 276 10.05 -15.06 -12.59
CA SER A 276 10.65 -15.31 -13.90
C SER A 276 10.05 -16.55 -14.59
N ALA A 277 9.82 -17.64 -13.84
CA ALA A 277 9.23 -18.87 -14.38
C ALA A 277 7.78 -18.67 -14.87
N SER A 278 7.05 -17.75 -14.25
CA SER A 278 5.65 -17.45 -14.60
C SER A 278 5.50 -16.86 -16.01
N LEU A 279 6.54 -16.23 -16.55
CA LEU A 279 6.56 -15.67 -17.90
C LEU A 279 6.72 -16.75 -18.98
N VAL A 280 7.40 -17.85 -18.65
CA VAL A 280 7.66 -18.96 -19.58
C VAL A 280 6.41 -19.82 -19.75
N GLY A 281 5.69 -20.08 -18.66
CA GLY A 281 4.46 -20.90 -18.65
C GLY A 281 3.25 -20.23 -19.31
N ASN A 282 3.22 -18.90 -19.36
CA ASN A 282 2.14 -18.09 -19.94
C ASN A 282 2.46 -17.59 -21.35
N SER A 283 3.07 -18.43 -22.18
CA SER A 283 3.33 -18.14 -23.60
C SER A 283 2.01 -18.09 -24.38
N PHE A 284 1.37 -16.91 -24.41
CA PHE A 284 0.15 -16.68 -25.16
C PHE A 284 0.45 -16.41 -26.64
N SER A 285 -0.25 -17.15 -27.49
CA SER A 285 -0.48 -16.80 -28.89
C SER A 285 -1.19 -15.45 -28.93
N TYR A 286 -0.53 -14.41 -29.46
CA TYR A 286 -1.22 -13.17 -29.79
C TYR A 286 -2.39 -13.51 -30.73
N PRO A 287 -3.63 -13.12 -30.44
CA PRO A 287 -4.65 -13.14 -31.47
C PRO A 287 -4.18 -12.17 -32.55
N VAL A 288 -3.89 -12.70 -33.73
CA VAL A 288 -3.70 -11.87 -34.92
C VAL A 288 -4.99 -11.08 -35.09
N VAL A 289 -4.95 -9.81 -34.74
CA VAL A 289 -6.04 -8.88 -35.02
C VAL A 289 -6.06 -8.72 -36.54
N SER A 290 -6.88 -9.53 -37.21
CA SER A 290 -7.22 -9.32 -38.61
C SER A 290 -7.93 -7.98 -38.69
N LEU A 291 -7.24 -6.97 -39.20
CA LEU A 291 -7.89 -5.70 -39.55
C LEU A 291 -8.99 -5.99 -40.58
N PRO A 292 -10.21 -5.46 -40.40
CA PRO A 292 -11.25 -5.58 -41.40
C PRO A 292 -10.79 -4.86 -42.67
N SER A 293 -10.81 -5.61 -43.78
CA SER A 293 -10.61 -5.14 -45.16
C SER A 293 -11.75 -4.27 -45.65
#